data_AF-A0A7J7M5V9-F1
#
_entry.id   AF-A0A7J7M5V9-F1
#
_cell.length_a   1.000
_cell.length_b   1.000
_cell.length_c   1.000
_cell.angle_alpha   90.00
_cell.angle_beta   90.00
_cell.angle_gamma   90.00
#
_symmetry.space_group_name_H-M   'P 1'
#
loop_
_entity.id
_entity.type
_entity.pdbx_description
1 polymer ?
#
loop_
_entity_poly.entity_id
_entity_poly.type
_entity_poly.pdbx_seq_one_letter_code
_entity_poly.pdbx_strand_id
1 'polypeptide(L)'
;MPRTPSSSSVITDLTYVHEENPVKTEPLGGSDFGGYPSLERRNNSFDIKEQMNAYYGFVKRNKPGHETGFDIDDADLFEMEHCDGIVVASAIFGNYNMIQQPKNISEAAKENVCFYMFVDEET
;
A
#
# COMPACT_ATOMS: atom_id res chain seq x y z
N MET A 1 5.47 -1.25 -11.07
CA MET A 1 4.92 0.11 -11.24
C MET A 1 4.16 0.19 -12.56
N PRO A 2 3.05 0.94 -12.61
CA PRO A 2 2.30 1.14 -13.85
C PRO A 2 3.22 1.74 -14.92
N ARG A 3 3.21 1.16 -16.13
CA ARG A 3 4.05 1.65 -17.24
C ARG A 3 3.37 2.76 -18.05
N THR A 4 2.08 2.98 -17.82
CA THR A 4 1.24 3.93 -18.54
C THR A 4 0.89 5.11 -17.65
N PRO A 5 0.86 6.34 -18.20
CA PRO A 5 0.49 7.54 -17.46
C PRO A 5 -0.96 7.48 -16.96
N SER A 6 -1.24 8.23 -15.90
CA SER A 6 -2.57 8.36 -15.32
C SER A 6 -3.53 9.00 -16.32
N SER A 7 -4.76 8.49 -16.42
CA SER A 7 -5.85 9.12 -17.19
C SER A 7 -6.60 10.20 -16.40
N SER A 8 -6.09 10.57 -15.22
CA SER A 8 -6.68 11.56 -14.34
C SER A 8 -6.68 12.96 -15.00
N SER A 9 -7.78 13.71 -14.85
CA SER A 9 -7.86 15.10 -15.30
C SER A 9 -7.08 16.08 -14.41
N VAL A 10 -6.74 15.67 -13.18
CA VAL A 10 -6.07 16.52 -12.18
C VAL A 10 -4.58 16.17 -12.07
N ILE A 11 -4.24 14.92 -11.77
CA ILE A 11 -2.85 14.43 -11.74
C ILE A 11 -2.36 14.16 -13.16
N THR A 12 -1.38 14.94 -13.61
CA THR A 12 -0.73 14.81 -14.92
C THR A 12 0.57 14.01 -14.82
N ASP A 13 1.28 14.13 -13.71
CA ASP A 13 2.53 13.40 -13.44
C ASP A 13 2.50 12.77 -12.05
N LEU A 14 2.65 11.45 -12.00
CA LEU A 14 2.71 10.68 -10.77
C LEU A 14 4.03 9.92 -10.74
N THR A 15 4.95 10.39 -9.91
CA THR A 15 6.24 9.73 -9.70
C THR A 15 6.16 8.85 -8.45
N TYR A 16 6.49 7.58 -8.59
CA TYR A 16 6.61 6.68 -7.45
C TYR A 16 8.05 6.71 -6.91
N VAL A 17 8.19 7.02 -5.63
CA VAL A 17 9.49 7.17 -4.98
C VAL A 17 9.73 5.97 -4.07
N HIS A 18 10.85 5.28 -4.30
CA HIS A 18 11.32 4.18 -3.45
C HIS A 18 12.60 4.61 -2.73
N GLU A 19 12.55 4.71 -1.41
CA GLU A 19 13.72 4.96 -0.56
C GLU A 19 14.18 3.63 0.06
N GLU A 20 15.36 3.14 -0.34
CA GLU A 20 15.85 1.81 0.12
C GLU A 20 16.17 1.77 1.61
N ASN A 21 16.55 2.89 2.21
CA ASN A 21 16.92 3.00 3.62
C ASN A 21 16.40 4.31 4.22
N PRO A 22 15.08 4.44 4.43
CA PRO A 22 14.52 5.65 4.99
C PRO A 22 14.96 5.78 6.46
N VAL A 23 15.50 6.95 6.81
CA VAL A 23 15.93 7.24 8.18
C VAL A 23 14.81 7.95 8.90
N LYS A 24 14.44 7.47 10.09
CA LYS A 24 13.50 8.16 10.96
C LYS A 24 14.13 9.47 11.45
N THR A 25 13.80 10.57 10.79
CA THR A 25 14.33 11.91 11.08
C THR A 25 13.53 12.63 12.17
N GLU A 26 12.25 12.31 12.31
CA GLU A 26 11.32 12.96 13.23
C GLU A 26 10.98 12.02 14.41
N PRO A 27 11.05 12.47 15.68
CA PRO A 27 10.70 11.63 16.83
C PRO A 27 9.23 11.22 16.87
N LEU A 28 8.36 12.12 16.40
CA LEU A 28 6.89 11.99 16.40
C LEU A 28 6.32 11.68 15.00
N GLY A 29 7.16 11.70 13.97
CA GLY A 29 6.78 11.51 12.57
C GLY A 29 7.23 10.15 12.04
N GLY A 30 6.40 9.55 11.19
CA GLY A 30 6.75 8.34 10.48
C GLY A 30 6.34 7.03 11.16
N SER A 31 5.74 6.13 10.37
CA SER A 31 5.44 4.74 10.73
C SER A 31 6.35 3.81 9.93
N ASP A 32 6.65 2.64 10.48
CA ASP A 32 7.30 1.53 9.76
C ASP A 32 6.48 1.09 8.53
N PHE A 33 5.16 1.33 8.58
CA PHE A 33 4.20 1.09 7.50
C PHE A 33 4.11 2.21 6.46
N GLY A 34 4.76 3.36 6.68
CA GLY A 34 4.59 4.54 5.82
C GLY A 34 5.86 5.14 5.18
N GLY A 35 7.05 4.59 5.42
CA GLY A 35 8.30 5.14 4.86
C GLY A 35 8.85 6.35 5.64
N TYR A 36 8.51 6.48 6.92
CA TYR A 36 8.87 7.62 7.78
C TYR A 36 8.65 9.05 7.24
N PRO A 37 7.48 9.40 6.64
CA PRO A 37 7.25 10.75 6.15
C PRO A 37 7.16 11.74 7.32
N SER A 38 7.67 12.96 7.11
CA SER A 38 7.45 14.08 8.04
C SER A 38 5.96 14.44 8.10
N LEU A 39 5.52 15.05 9.21
CA LEU A 39 4.14 15.51 9.37
C LEU A 39 3.73 16.51 8.28
N GLU A 40 4.65 17.37 7.87
CA GLU A 40 4.44 18.31 6.77
C GLU A 40 4.23 17.57 5.44
N ARG A 41 5.09 16.60 5.10
CA ARG A 41 4.93 15.78 3.89
C ARG A 41 3.59 15.04 3.90
N ARG A 42 3.20 14.47 5.04
CA ARG A 42 1.89 13.81 5.20
C ARG A 42 0.75 14.78 4.95
N ASN A 43 0.76 15.96 5.56
CA ASN A 43 -0.30 16.95 5.37
C ASN A 43 -0.38 17.41 3.91
N ASN A 44 0.77 17.63 3.27
CA ASN A 44 0.85 18.02 1.87
C ASN A 44 0.37 16.93 0.90
N SER A 45 0.42 15.65 1.28
CA SER A 45 -0.05 14.54 0.43
C SER A 45 -1.58 14.49 0.26
N PHE A 46 -2.34 15.16 1.12
CA PHE A 46 -3.80 15.26 0.97
C PHE A 46 -4.24 16.31 -0.05
N ASP A 47 -3.36 17.25 -0.40
CA ASP A 47 -3.61 18.27 -1.41
C ASP A 47 -3.17 17.74 -2.78
N ILE A 48 -4.15 17.37 -3.61
CA ILE A 48 -3.91 16.75 -4.91
C ILE A 48 -3.45 17.82 -5.90
N LYS A 49 -2.23 17.66 -6.43
CA LYS A 49 -1.61 18.56 -7.40
C LYS A 49 -1.42 17.86 -8.74
N GLU A 50 -1.14 18.64 -9.78
CA GLU A 50 -0.82 18.12 -11.11
C GLU A 50 0.39 17.18 -11.08
N GLN A 51 1.40 17.53 -10.29
CA GLN A 51 2.60 16.74 -10.06
C GLN A 51 2.59 16.19 -8.64
N MET A 52 2.58 14.86 -8.51
CA MET A 52 2.53 14.17 -7.23
C MET A 52 3.66 13.15 -7.12
N ASN A 53 4.23 13.05 -5.91
CA ASN A 53 5.15 11.99 -5.54
C ASN A 53 4.43 11.01 -4.61
N ALA A 54 4.30 9.76 -5.03
CA ALA A 54 3.79 8.67 -4.20
C ALA A 54 4.97 7.89 -3.61
N TYR A 55 5.21 8.05 -2.32
CA TYR A 55 6.27 7.33 -1.61
C TYR A 55 5.84 5.89 -1.32
N TYR A 56 6.80 4.97 -1.42
CA TYR A 56 6.59 3.58 -1.05
C TYR A 56 6.28 3.47 0.45
N GLY A 57 5.24 2.70 0.79
CA GLY A 57 4.75 2.62 2.16
C GLY A 57 5.71 1.88 3.10
N PHE A 58 6.38 0.84 2.62
CA PHE A 58 7.21 0.02 3.52
C PHE A 58 8.63 0.55 3.65
N VAL A 59 9.08 0.70 4.89
CA VAL A 59 10.44 1.19 5.23
C VAL A 59 11.53 0.19 4.87
N LYS A 60 11.20 -1.11 4.79
CA LYS A 60 12.19 -2.19 4.66
C LYS A 60 11.97 -3.03 3.41
N ARG A 61 13.08 -3.26 2.70
CA ARG A 61 13.31 -4.28 1.66
C ARG A 61 12.38 -4.22 0.44
N ASN A 62 12.77 -5.00 -0.57
CA ASN A 62 12.24 -4.90 -1.94
C ASN A 62 10.87 -5.55 -2.15
N LYS A 63 10.38 -6.38 -1.21
CA LYS A 63 9.13 -7.14 -1.34
C LYS A 63 8.17 -6.80 -0.19
N PRO A 64 6.98 -6.23 -0.48
CA PRO A 64 5.94 -6.01 0.53
C PRO A 64 5.58 -7.30 1.26
N GLY A 65 5.35 -7.20 2.57
CA GLY A 65 4.93 -8.34 3.39
C GLY A 65 6.00 -9.39 3.64
N HIS A 66 7.26 -9.17 3.29
CA HIS A 66 8.36 -10.09 3.60
C HIS A 66 9.49 -9.38 4.37
N GLU A 67 9.76 -9.82 5.60
CA GLU A 67 10.74 -9.23 6.54
C GLU A 67 10.54 -7.72 6.79
N THR A 68 9.29 -7.28 6.73
CA THR A 68 8.86 -5.90 6.99
C THR A 68 8.48 -5.66 8.45
N GLY A 69 8.28 -6.74 9.23
CA GLY A 69 7.73 -6.68 10.60
C GLY A 69 6.21 -6.86 10.65
N PHE A 70 5.56 -6.91 9.49
CA PHE A 70 4.18 -7.32 9.27
C PHE A 70 4.18 -8.35 8.15
N ASP A 71 4.76 -9.50 8.46
CA ASP A 71 5.09 -10.49 7.45
C ASP A 71 3.85 -11.33 7.12
N ILE A 72 3.63 -11.50 5.83
CA ILE A 72 2.63 -12.38 5.26
C ILE A 72 3.30 -13.75 5.11
N ASP A 73 2.58 -14.81 5.43
CA ASP A 73 3.10 -16.17 5.28
C ASP A 73 3.56 -16.44 3.85
N ASP A 74 4.66 -17.19 3.70
CA ASP A 74 5.28 -17.45 2.40
C ASP A 74 4.31 -18.11 1.40
N ALA A 75 3.39 -18.94 1.90
CA ALA A 75 2.35 -19.57 1.08
C ALA A 75 1.37 -18.53 0.50
N ASP A 76 0.95 -17.55 1.32
CA ASP A 76 0.06 -16.49 0.89
C ASP A 76 0.79 -15.51 -0.05
N LEU A 77 2.06 -15.20 0.23
CA LEU A 77 2.89 -14.42 -0.68
C LEU A 77 3.03 -15.10 -2.05
N PHE A 78 3.22 -16.41 -2.08
CA PHE A 78 3.29 -17.17 -3.32
C PHE A 78 1.97 -17.11 -4.09
N GLU A 79 0.83 -17.26 -3.43
CA GLU A 79 -0.49 -17.10 -4.06
C GLU A 79 -0.71 -15.68 -4.57
N MET A 80 -0.34 -14.66 -3.79
CA MET A 80 -0.44 -13.25 -4.19
C MET A 80 0.41 -12.92 -5.42
N GLU A 81 1.56 -13.58 -5.60
CA GLU A 81 2.42 -13.43 -6.79
C GLU A 81 1.77 -13.92 -8.08
N HIS A 82 0.74 -14.79 -8.00
CA HIS A 82 -0.04 -15.22 -9.17
C HIS A 82 -1.05 -14.15 -9.62
N CYS A 83 -1.21 -13.06 -8.87
CA CYS A 83 -2.03 -11.94 -9.30
C CYS A 83 -1.29 -11.12 -10.37
N ASP A 84 -1.72 -11.22 -11.62
CA ASP A 84 -1.10 -10.52 -12.77
C ASP A 84 -1.28 -8.97 -12.73
N GLY A 85 -2.05 -8.46 -11.77
CA GLY A 85 -2.42 -7.05 -11.67
C GLY A 85 -2.05 -6.38 -10.35
N ILE A 86 -3.05 -5.80 -9.70
CA ILE A 86 -2.93 -5.06 -8.45
C ILE A 86 -3.40 -5.95 -7.31
N VAL A 87 -2.56 -6.11 -6.29
CA VAL A 87 -2.97 -6.78 -5.05
C VAL A 87 -3.43 -5.73 -4.06
N VAL A 88 -4.64 -5.93 -3.52
CA VAL A 88 -5.18 -5.15 -2.39
C VAL A 88 -5.25 -6.07 -1.19
N ALA A 89 -4.36 -5.86 -0.23
CA ALA A 89 -4.34 -6.59 1.05
C ALA A 89 -5.00 -5.73 2.15
N SER A 90 -5.99 -6.30 2.84
CA SER A 90 -6.58 -5.73 4.05
C SER A 90 -6.33 -6.67 5.23
N ALA A 91 -6.37 -6.12 6.45
CA ALA A 91 -6.21 -6.91 7.67
C ALA A 91 -7.23 -6.47 8.73
N ILE A 92 -7.75 -7.44 9.47
CA ILE A 92 -8.55 -7.23 10.69
C ILE A 92 -7.77 -7.81 11.87
N PHE A 93 -7.68 -7.03 12.94
CA PHE A 93 -7.03 -7.44 14.18
C PHE A 93 -8.05 -7.44 15.33
N GLY A 94 -7.99 -8.45 16.18
CA GLY A 94 -8.77 -8.61 17.41
C GLY A 94 -10.19 -9.09 17.22
N ASN A 95 -10.58 -9.63 16.05
CA ASN A 95 -11.93 -10.13 15.77
C ASN A 95 -13.09 -9.13 16.03
N TYR A 96 -12.81 -7.82 16.14
CA TYR A 96 -13.82 -6.80 16.47
C TYR A 96 -14.51 -6.19 15.24
N ASN A 97 -14.03 -6.47 14.03
CA ASN A 97 -14.56 -5.83 12.82
C ASN A 97 -15.47 -6.78 12.05
N MET A 98 -16.65 -6.28 11.66
CA MET A 98 -17.49 -6.96 10.68
C MET A 98 -16.78 -6.98 9.32
N ILE A 99 -16.55 -8.17 8.79
CA ILE A 99 -16.02 -8.37 7.44
C ILE A 99 -16.97 -7.72 6.42
N GLN A 100 -16.44 -6.82 5.60
CA GLN A 100 -17.15 -6.16 4.52
C GLN A 100 -16.52 -6.58 3.19
N GLN A 101 -17.32 -7.13 2.29
CA GLN A 101 -16.87 -7.36 0.93
C GLN A 101 -16.83 -6.03 0.15
N PRO A 102 -15.83 -5.82 -0.73
CA PRO A 102 -15.79 -4.64 -1.58
C PRO A 102 -17.04 -4.56 -2.46
N LYS A 103 -17.65 -3.37 -2.52
CA LYS A 103 -18.88 -3.09 -3.29
C LYS A 103 -18.57 -2.12 -4.42
N ASN A 104 -19.41 -2.14 -5.47
CA ASN A 104 -19.30 -1.26 -6.62
C ASN A 104 -17.95 -1.37 -7.36
N ILE A 105 -17.39 -2.58 -7.41
CA ILE A 105 -16.15 -2.87 -8.13
C ILE A 105 -16.42 -2.75 -9.63
N SER A 106 -15.64 -1.91 -10.32
CA SER A 106 -15.72 -1.77 -11.78
C SER A 106 -15.26 -3.04 -12.48
N GLU A 107 -15.70 -3.27 -13.72
CA GLU A 107 -15.26 -4.44 -14.51
C GLU A 107 -13.73 -4.46 -14.68
N ALA A 108 -13.12 -3.30 -14.92
CA ALA A 108 -11.67 -3.18 -14.98
C ALA A 108 -10.99 -3.61 -13.66
N ALA A 109 -11.56 -3.27 -12.51
CA ALA A 109 -11.02 -3.71 -11.23
C ALA A 109 -11.23 -5.21 -10.98
N LYS A 110 -12.35 -5.80 -11.43
CA LYS A 110 -12.57 -7.25 -11.32
C LYS A 110 -11.55 -8.07 -12.12
N GLU A 111 -11.12 -7.55 -13.27
CA GLU A 111 -10.15 -8.23 -14.13
C GLU A 111 -8.70 -8.04 -13.65
N ASN A 112 -8.40 -6.90 -13.03
CA ASN A 112 -7.02 -6.50 -12.72
C ASN A 112 -6.68 -6.46 -11.23
N VAL A 113 -7.61 -6.71 -10.31
CA VAL A 113 -7.38 -6.55 -8.87
C VAL A 113 -7.70 -7.83 -8.10
N CYS A 114 -6.73 -8.32 -7.34
CA CYS A 114 -6.92 -9.42 -6.40
C CYS A 114 -7.04 -8.87 -4.97
N PHE A 115 -8.14 -9.23 -4.30
CA PHE A 115 -8.41 -8.79 -2.93
C PHE A 115 -8.07 -9.91 -1.96
N TYR A 116 -7.13 -9.66 -1.06
CA TYR A 116 -6.75 -10.54 0.04
C TYR A 116 -7.15 -9.88 1.36
N MET A 117 -7.73 -10.66 2.27
CA MET A 117 -8.11 -10.20 3.59
C MET A 117 -7.51 -11.14 4.63
N PHE A 118 -6.58 -10.61 5.41
CA PHE A 118 -5.95 -11.30 6.51
C PHE A 118 -6.78 -11.10 7.78
N VAL A 119 -6.96 -12.16 8.54
CA VAL A 119 -7.65 -12.15 9.82
C VAL A 119 -6.68 -12.75 10.82
N ASP A 120 -6.46 -12.07 11.94
CA ASP A 120 -5.60 -12.61 12.99
C ASP A 120 -6.23 -13.87 13.61
N GLU A 121 -5.38 -14.83 13.98
CA GLU A 121 -5.83 -15.95 14.80
C GLU A 121 -6.29 -15.41 16.16
N GLU A 122 -7.40 -15.94 16.69
CA GLU A 122 -7.83 -15.61 18.05
C GLU A 122 -6.69 -15.94 19.03
N THR A 123 -6.18 -14.93 19.72
CA THR A 123 -5.22 -15.08 20.84
C THR A 123 -5.89 -15.57 22.11
#